data_AF-A0A6C0D0T7-F1
#
_entry.id   AF-A0A6C0D0T7-F1
#
_cell.length_a   1.000
_cell.length_b   1.000
_cell.length_c   1.000
_cell.angle_alpha   90.00
_cell.angle_beta   90.00
_cell.angle_gamma   90.00
#
_symmetry.space_group_name_H-M   'P 1'
#
loop_
_entity.id
_entity.type
_entity.pdbx_description
1 polymer ?
#
loop_
_entity_poly.entity_id
_entity_poly.type
_entity_poly.pdbx_seq_one_letter_code
_entity_poly.pdbx_strand_id
1 'polypeptide(L)'
;MNGKRLMIIFLMVVLLDGVWFSMTWRPLYYPIYQRFHCKKTMTDMFIRYAPALLTWCLIAVGIDFFVIAPTLSRVMVTNPGQNIPKTPKNPNNPMIPTNIKKEYYHKIIGKAFFFGLVLYGVFNGTNYATLEHYPIGLVMVDTLWGITMTSVTSIIVFYLSVNSILV
;
A
#
# COMPACT_ATOMS: atom_id res chain seq x y z
N MET A 1 -13.49 8.41 -5.31
CA MET A 1 -12.01 8.35 -5.47
C MET A 1 -11.53 9.71 -5.96
N ASN A 2 -10.49 10.28 -5.34
CA ASN A 2 -9.84 11.51 -5.82
C ASN A 2 -8.70 11.09 -6.78
N GLY A 3 -8.66 11.66 -7.99
CA GLY A 3 -7.67 11.28 -9.01
C GLY A 3 -6.22 11.59 -8.62
N LYS A 4 -5.96 12.73 -7.98
CA LYS A 4 -4.62 13.11 -7.51
C LYS A 4 -4.13 12.15 -6.43
N ARG A 5 -5.01 11.81 -5.49
CA ARG A 5 -4.72 10.85 -4.42
C ARG A 5 -4.39 9.47 -4.99
N LEU A 6 -5.20 8.98 -5.92
CA LEU A 6 -4.96 7.69 -6.58
C LEU A 6 -3.63 7.66 -7.34
N MET A 7 -3.31 8.75 -8.07
CA MET A 7 -2.05 8.87 -8.78
C MET A 7 -0.84 8.81 -7.83
N ILE A 8 -0.90 9.48 -6.68
CA ILE A 8 0.20 9.44 -5.70
C ILE A 8 0.33 8.05 -5.06
N ILE A 9 -0.78 7.38 -4.75
CA ILE A 9 -0.73 5.99 -4.25
C ILE A 9 -0.03 5.10 -5.29
N PHE A 10 -0.43 5.20 -6.56
CA PHE A 10 0.17 4.45 -7.65
C PHE A 10 1.68 4.71 -7.76
N LEU A 11 2.10 5.98 -7.79
CA LEU A 11 3.53 6.34 -7.86
C LEU A 11 4.31 5.84 -6.65
N MET A 12 3.75 5.92 -5.44
CA MET A 12 4.36 5.40 -4.22
C MET A 12 4.57 3.88 -4.29
N VAL A 13 3.55 3.14 -4.75
CA VAL A 13 3.63 1.68 -4.90
C VAL A 13 4.71 1.33 -5.92
N VAL A 14 4.70 1.92 -7.11
CA VAL A 14 5.71 1.67 -8.15
C VAL A 14 7.13 2.00 -7.66
N LEU A 15 7.30 3.12 -6.97
CA LEU A 15 8.59 3.54 -6.44
C LEU A 15 9.12 2.56 -5.39
N LEU A 16 8.30 2.22 -4.39
CA LEU A 16 8.71 1.32 -3.31
C LEU A 16 9.01 -0.08 -3.83
N ASP A 17 8.15 -0.61 -4.71
CA ASP A 17 8.33 -1.93 -5.31
C ASP A 17 9.58 -1.96 -6.22
N GLY A 18 9.83 -0.87 -6.96
CA GLY A 18 11.07 -0.72 -7.74
C GLY A 18 12.33 -0.76 -6.87
N VAL A 19 12.30 -0.09 -5.71
CA VAL A 19 13.39 -0.16 -4.72
C VAL A 19 13.56 -1.59 -4.21
N TRP A 20 12.45 -2.25 -3.84
CA TRP A 20 12.48 -3.64 -3.38
C TRP A 20 13.13 -4.55 -4.40
N PHE A 21 12.61 -4.60 -5.63
CA PHE A 21 13.14 -5.43 -6.70
C PHE A 21 14.63 -5.15 -6.96
N SER A 22 15.05 -3.87 -6.95
CA SER A 22 16.47 -3.53 -7.16
C SER A 22 17.39 -4.15 -6.10
N MET A 23 16.93 -4.23 -4.86
CA MET A 23 17.68 -4.79 -3.73
C MET A 23 17.61 -6.32 -3.68
N THR A 24 16.45 -6.89 -3.96
CA THR A 24 16.16 -8.32 -3.71
C THR A 24 16.35 -9.21 -4.93
N TRP A 25 16.41 -8.64 -6.14
CA TRP A 25 16.55 -9.41 -7.38
C TRP A 25 17.74 -10.38 -7.35
N ARG A 26 18.93 -9.88 -7.00
CA ARG A 26 20.16 -10.70 -6.95
C ARG A 26 20.20 -11.66 -5.76
N PRO A 27 19.98 -11.23 -4.51
CA PRO A 27 20.16 -12.11 -3.36
C PRO A 27 19.00 -13.08 -3.12
N LEU A 28 17.75 -12.70 -3.45
CA LEU A 28 16.57 -13.51 -3.15
C LEU A 28 16.00 -14.18 -4.39
N TYR A 29 15.63 -13.41 -5.42
CA TYR A 29 14.89 -13.96 -6.56
C TYR A 29 15.76 -14.79 -7.52
N TYR A 30 17.00 -14.36 -7.79
CA TYR A 30 17.88 -15.01 -8.76
C TYR A 30 18.20 -16.48 -8.41
N PRO A 31 18.59 -16.84 -7.17
CA PRO A 31 18.82 -18.25 -6.80
C PRO A 31 17.56 -19.10 -6.87
N ILE A 32 16.40 -18.52 -6.58
CA ILE A 32 15.11 -19.20 -6.61
C ILE A 32 14.71 -19.49 -8.05
N TYR A 33 14.87 -18.51 -8.94
CA TYR A 33 14.65 -18.66 -10.38
C TYR A 33 15.50 -19.79 -10.98
N GLN A 34 16.76 -19.90 -10.55
CA GLN A 34 17.64 -21.00 -10.98
C GLN A 34 17.15 -22.38 -10.55
N ARG A 35 16.41 -22.49 -9.43
CA ARG A 35 15.83 -23.76 -8.98
C ARG A 35 14.63 -24.17 -9.82
N PHE A 36 13.85 -23.21 -10.31
CA PHE A 36 12.71 -23.46 -11.20
C PHE A 36 13.13 -23.84 -12.62
N HIS A 37 14.28 -23.36 -13.09
CA HIS A 37 14.79 -23.70 -14.42
C HIS A 37 15.92 -24.71 -14.34
N CYS A 38 15.56 -25.99 -14.49
CA CYS A 38 16.53 -27.06 -14.69
C CYS A 38 17.31 -26.82 -16.01
N LYS A 39 18.54 -26.33 -15.90
CA LYS A 39 19.64 -26.46 -16.89
C LYS A 39 19.45 -25.98 -18.35
N LYS A 40 18.41 -25.25 -18.72
CA LYS A 40 18.30 -24.67 -20.08
C LYS A 40 18.64 -23.18 -20.09
N THR A 41 19.50 -22.81 -21.03
CA THR A 41 20.07 -21.49 -21.33
C THR A 41 19.12 -20.32 -21.02
N MET A 42 19.66 -19.25 -20.42
CA MET A 42 18.98 -17.99 -20.04
C MET A 42 18.44 -17.18 -21.23
N THR A 43 17.77 -17.80 -22.20
CA THR A 43 17.18 -17.07 -23.32
C THR A 43 15.74 -16.69 -22.97
N ASP A 44 15.64 -15.44 -22.53
CA ASP A 44 14.49 -14.55 -22.60
C ASP A 44 13.40 -14.68 -21.52
N MET A 45 13.70 -14.15 -20.32
CA MET A 45 12.64 -13.63 -19.45
C MET A 45 12.03 -12.40 -20.10
N PHE A 46 10.96 -12.60 -20.86
CA PHE A 46 10.14 -11.49 -21.35
C PHE A 46 9.42 -10.84 -20.18
N ILE A 47 9.89 -9.66 -19.76
CA ILE A 47 9.21 -8.85 -18.77
C ILE A 47 7.85 -8.43 -19.34
N ARG A 48 6.78 -8.92 -18.72
CA ARG A 48 5.42 -8.54 -19.08
C ARG A 48 5.03 -7.28 -18.32
N TYR A 49 5.33 -6.12 -18.90
CA TYR A 49 5.03 -4.83 -18.28
C TYR A 49 3.53 -4.57 -18.07
N ALA A 50 2.67 -5.06 -18.96
CA ALA A 50 1.22 -4.86 -18.87
C ALA A 50 0.59 -5.43 -17.57
N PRO A 51 0.78 -6.72 -17.21
CA PRO A 51 0.27 -7.25 -15.95
C PRO A 51 0.91 -6.60 -14.72
N ALA A 52 2.19 -6.19 -14.79
CA ALA A 52 2.82 -5.45 -13.70
C ALA A 52 2.11 -4.11 -13.44
N LEU A 53 1.89 -3.33 -14.51
CA LEU A 53 1.18 -2.06 -14.43
C LEU A 53 -0.25 -2.22 -13.89
N LEU A 54 -0.96 -3.23 -14.40
CA LEU A 54 -2.31 -3.56 -13.91
C LEU A 54 -2.30 -3.87 -12.41
N THR A 55 -1.31 -4.63 -11.95
CA THR A 55 -1.18 -5.01 -10.53
C THR A 55 -1.01 -3.78 -9.66
N TRP A 56 -0.07 -2.88 -10.00
CA TRP A 56 0.13 -1.65 -9.24
C TRP A 56 -1.09 -0.72 -9.26
N CYS A 57 -1.82 -0.65 -10.38
CA CYS A 57 -3.10 0.06 -10.46
C CYS A 57 -4.15 -0.54 -9.52
N LEU A 58 -4.32 -1.87 -9.52
CA LEU A 58 -5.27 -2.57 -8.64
C LEU A 58 -4.92 -2.38 -7.16
N ILE A 59 -3.63 -2.44 -6.82
CA ILE A 59 -3.15 -2.16 -5.46
C ILE A 59 -3.49 -0.73 -5.07
N ALA A 60 -3.24 0.24 -5.96
CA ALA A 60 -3.53 1.64 -5.68
C ALA A 60 -5.03 1.90 -5.45
N VAL A 61 -5.88 1.29 -6.27
CA VAL A 61 -7.34 1.31 -6.08
C VAL A 61 -7.73 0.66 -4.77
N GLY A 62 -7.16 -0.51 -4.44
CA GLY A 62 -7.44 -1.23 -3.20
C GLY A 62 -7.05 -0.44 -1.95
N ILE A 63 -5.87 0.19 -1.94
CA ILE A 63 -5.43 1.08 -0.85
C ILE A 63 -6.42 2.26 -0.73
N ASP A 64 -6.78 2.93 -1.83
CA ASP A 64 -7.72 4.05 -1.72
C ASP A 64 -9.08 3.60 -1.19
N PHE A 65 -9.64 2.54 -1.78
CA PHE A 65 -11.00 2.10 -1.54
C PHE A 65 -11.19 1.44 -0.16
N PHE A 66 -10.30 0.53 0.25
CA PHE A 66 -10.46 -0.22 1.50
C PHE A 66 -9.83 0.50 2.70
N VAL A 67 -8.77 1.27 2.49
CA VAL A 67 -7.97 1.85 3.59
C VAL A 67 -8.26 3.34 3.77
N ILE A 68 -7.96 4.15 2.76
CA ILE A 68 -7.87 5.60 2.90
C ILE A 68 -9.25 6.27 2.82
N ALA A 69 -9.99 6.10 1.73
CA ALA A 69 -11.29 6.74 1.49
C ALA A 69 -12.30 6.55 2.64
N PRO A 70 -12.55 5.34 3.19
CA PRO A 70 -13.51 5.14 4.26
C PRO A 70 -13.06 5.75 5.60
N THR A 71 -11.76 5.95 5.78
CA THR A 71 -11.22 6.56 7.00
C THR A 71 -11.22 8.09 6.87
N LEU A 72 -10.83 8.60 5.70
CA LEU A 72 -10.85 10.02 5.37
C LEU A 72 -12.27 10.59 5.37
N SER A 73 -13.25 9.86 4.83
CA SER A 73 -14.65 10.30 4.86
C SER A 73 -15.16 10.48 6.29
N ARG A 74 -14.80 9.57 7.21
CA ARG A 74 -15.12 9.70 8.64
C ARG A 74 -14.47 10.92 9.26
N VAL A 75 -13.20 11.18 8.96
CA VAL A 75 -12.50 12.40 9.42
C VAL A 75 -13.24 13.66 8.97
N MET A 76 -13.62 13.74 7.69
CA MET A 76 -14.32 14.89 7.13
C MET A 76 -15.76 15.03 7.67
N VAL A 77 -16.46 13.91 7.90
CA VAL A 77 -17.82 13.86 8.48
C VAL A 77 -17.83 14.08 9.99
N THR A 78 -16.73 13.83 10.71
CA THR A 78 -16.57 14.33 12.09
C THR A 78 -16.25 15.83 12.13
N ASN A 79 -16.03 16.46 10.97
CA ASN A 79 -15.67 17.86 10.83
C ASN A 79 -16.73 18.83 10.22
N PRO A 80 -18.06 18.59 10.25
CA PRO A 80 -19.07 19.57 9.91
C PRO A 80 -19.73 20.11 11.20
N GLY A 81 -18.95 20.76 12.06
CA GLY A 81 -19.48 21.79 12.97
C GLY A 81 -20.49 21.43 14.07
N GLN A 82 -20.38 20.33 14.83
CA GLN A 82 -20.97 20.17 16.19
C GLN A 82 -20.49 18.83 16.78
N ASN A 83 -19.61 18.80 17.79
CA ASN A 83 -19.92 18.88 19.23
C ASN A 83 -18.76 19.54 20.02
N ILE A 84 -18.57 20.84 19.86
CA ILE A 84 -17.63 21.65 20.66
C ILE A 84 -18.43 22.81 21.26
N PRO A 85 -18.29 23.14 22.57
CA PRO A 85 -18.90 24.32 23.16
C PRO A 85 -18.57 25.56 22.32
N LYS A 86 -19.58 26.40 22.04
CA LYS A 86 -19.49 27.58 21.18
C LYS A 86 -18.30 28.48 21.55
N THR A 87 -17.22 28.39 20.78
CA THR A 87 -16.22 29.46 20.64
C THR A 87 -16.12 29.83 19.16
N PRO A 88 -15.89 31.12 18.84
CA PRO A 88 -16.12 31.63 17.48
C PRO A 88 -15.13 31.02 16.48
N LYS A 89 -15.69 30.33 15.49
CA LYS A 89 -15.01 29.77 14.31
C LYS A 89 -14.32 30.91 13.54
N ASN A 90 -12.99 30.88 13.41
CA ASN A 90 -12.28 31.66 12.40
C ASN A 90 -12.38 30.91 11.05
N PRO A 91 -13.05 31.45 10.03
CA PRO A 91 -13.28 30.78 8.75
C PRO A 91 -12.00 30.57 7.91
N ASN A 92 -10.85 31.13 8.30
CA ASN A 92 -9.63 31.09 7.50
C ASN A 92 -8.69 29.92 7.80
N ASN A 93 -9.02 29.02 8.75
CA ASN A 93 -8.20 27.83 9.00
C ASN A 93 -9.04 26.66 9.56
N PRO A 94 -9.58 25.76 8.71
CA PRO A 94 -10.30 24.57 9.15
C PRO A 94 -9.33 23.48 9.66
N MET A 95 -8.43 23.85 10.57
CA MET A 95 -7.47 22.90 11.15
C MET A 95 -8.20 21.86 12.01
N ILE A 96 -8.14 20.59 11.58
CA ILE A 96 -8.66 19.48 12.39
C ILE A 96 -7.85 19.40 13.69
N PRO A 97 -8.50 19.36 14.87
CA PRO A 97 -7.82 19.22 16.15
C PRO A 97 -6.83 18.03 16.16
N THR A 98 -5.61 18.25 16.64
CA THR A 98 -4.49 17.29 16.60
C THR A 98 -4.80 15.96 17.30
N ASN A 99 -5.61 16.00 18.37
CA ASN A 99 -6.07 14.82 19.11
C ASN A 99 -6.96 13.90 18.25
N ILE A 100 -7.85 14.47 17.44
CA ILE A 100 -8.72 13.72 16.52
C ILE A 100 -7.88 13.01 15.46
N LYS A 101 -6.85 13.68 14.92
CA LYS A 101 -5.95 13.09 13.91
C LYS A 101 -5.28 11.80 14.42
N LYS A 102 -4.79 11.79 15.67
CA LYS A 102 -4.07 10.64 16.27
C LYS A 102 -4.92 9.36 16.34
N GLU A 103 -6.22 9.49 16.60
CA GLU A 103 -7.16 8.36 16.65
C GLU A 103 -7.29 7.68 15.28
N TYR A 104 -7.34 8.46 14.20
CA TYR A 104 -7.51 7.93 12.85
C TYR A 104 -6.23 7.30 12.27
N TYR A 105 -5.04 7.72 12.71
CA TYR A 105 -3.78 7.06 12.27
C TYR A 105 -3.72 5.59 12.67
N HIS A 106 -4.16 5.23 13.88
CA HIS A 106 -4.20 3.82 14.30
C HIS A 106 -5.15 3.00 13.43
N LYS A 107 -6.29 3.58 13.02
CA LYS A 107 -7.24 2.95 12.10
C LYS A 107 -6.62 2.75 10.71
N ILE A 108 -5.86 3.72 10.20
CA ILE A 108 -5.13 3.58 8.92
C ILE A 108 -4.10 2.46 9.00
N ILE A 109 -3.26 2.46 10.04
CA ILE A 109 -2.22 1.45 10.23
C ILE A 109 -2.84 0.05 10.28
N GLY A 110 -3.88 -0.14 11.10
CA GLY A 110 -4.54 -1.44 11.22
C GLY A 110 -5.15 -1.92 9.89
N LYS A 111 -5.87 -1.04 9.18
CA LYS A 111 -6.47 -1.39 7.88
C LYS A 111 -5.42 -1.69 6.81
N ALA A 112 -4.36 -0.87 6.74
CA ALA A 112 -3.30 -1.06 5.76
C ALA A 112 -2.52 -2.35 6.03
N PHE A 113 -2.20 -2.63 7.29
CA PHE A 113 -1.59 -3.89 7.72
C PHE A 113 -2.41 -5.09 7.28
N PHE A 114 -3.71 -5.11 7.61
CA PHE A 114 -4.59 -6.22 7.23
C PHE A 114 -4.75 -6.35 5.72
N PHE A 115 -4.88 -5.23 5.00
CA PHE A 115 -4.98 -5.22 3.55
C PHE A 115 -3.71 -5.80 2.90
N GLY A 116 -2.52 -5.36 3.32
CA GLY A 116 -1.25 -5.89 2.84
C GLY A 116 -1.06 -7.37 3.19
N LEU A 117 -1.38 -7.78 4.42
CA LEU A 117 -1.30 -9.18 4.86
C LEU A 117 -2.19 -10.08 4.01
N VAL A 118 -3.45 -9.68 3.77
CA VAL A 118 -4.38 -10.47 2.96
C VAL A 118 -3.89 -10.53 1.52
N LEU A 119 -3.57 -9.40 0.91
CA LEU A 119 -3.17 -9.35 -0.49
C LEU A 119 -1.89 -10.17 -0.75
N TYR A 120 -0.82 -9.85 -0.03
CA TYR A 120 0.48 -10.47 -0.26
C TYR A 120 0.58 -11.85 0.39
N GLY A 121 -0.08 -12.07 1.52
CA GLY A 121 -0.13 -13.38 2.17
C GLY A 121 -0.90 -14.40 1.32
N VAL A 122 -2.04 -14.01 0.73
CA VAL A 122 -2.77 -14.90 -0.20
C VAL A 122 -1.94 -15.15 -1.46
N PHE A 123 -1.34 -14.12 -2.06
CA PHE A 123 -0.49 -14.28 -3.24
C PHE A 123 0.69 -15.23 -2.98
N ASN A 124 1.49 -14.95 -1.94
CA ASN A 124 2.66 -15.76 -1.61
C ASN A 124 2.30 -17.15 -1.08
N GLY A 125 1.23 -17.27 -0.30
CA GLY A 125 0.72 -18.56 0.17
C GLY A 125 0.21 -19.43 -0.97
N THR A 126 -0.46 -18.84 -1.97
CA THR A 126 -0.88 -19.56 -3.18
C THR A 126 0.32 -20.02 -3.99
N ASN A 127 1.34 -19.16 -4.17
CA ASN A 127 2.58 -19.55 -4.85
C ASN A 127 3.30 -20.67 -4.10
N TYR A 128 3.37 -20.61 -2.77
CA TYR A 128 3.95 -21.68 -1.96
C TYR A 128 3.21 -23.02 -2.10
N ALA A 129 1.88 -22.97 -2.20
CA ALA A 129 1.05 -24.16 -2.37
C ALA A 129 1.12 -24.76 -3.79
N THR A 130 1.46 -23.95 -4.81
CA THR A 130 1.38 -24.35 -6.23
C THR A 130 2.73 -24.57 -6.89
N LEU A 131 3.79 -23.90 -6.45
CA LEU A 131 5.11 -23.95 -7.06
C LEU A 131 6.06 -24.84 -6.25
N GLU A 132 6.52 -25.92 -6.87
CA GLU A 132 7.51 -26.82 -6.27
C GLU A 132 8.83 -26.08 -6.02
N HIS A 133 9.42 -26.24 -4.83
CA HIS A 133 10.64 -25.53 -4.39
C HIS A 133 10.51 -24.01 -4.18
N TYR A 134 9.29 -23.45 -4.09
CA TYR A 134 9.11 -22.07 -3.63
C TYR A 134 9.50 -21.95 -2.15
N PRO A 135 10.51 -21.14 -1.76
CA PRO A 135 11.02 -21.16 -0.40
C PRO A 135 10.12 -20.37 0.55
N ILE A 136 9.79 -20.96 1.70
CA ILE A 136 8.99 -20.33 2.74
C ILE A 136 9.62 -19.02 3.28
N GLY A 137 10.95 -18.92 3.25
CA GLY A 137 11.65 -17.67 3.60
C GLY A 137 11.27 -16.51 2.69
N LEU A 138 11.12 -16.75 1.38
CA LEU A 138 10.67 -15.73 0.43
C LEU A 138 9.21 -15.35 0.71
N VAL A 139 8.33 -16.34 0.95
CA VAL A 139 6.92 -16.13 1.31
C VAL A 139 6.80 -15.14 2.47
N MET A 140 7.55 -15.37 3.54
CA MET A 140 7.51 -14.53 4.74
C MET A 140 8.04 -13.12 4.47
N VAL A 141 9.19 -13.02 3.81
CA VAL A 141 9.87 -11.74 3.54
C VAL A 141 9.06 -10.88 2.57
N ASP A 142 8.54 -11.45 1.49
CA ASP A 142 7.72 -10.72 0.50
C ASP A 142 6.35 -10.31 1.09
N THR A 143 5.77 -11.14 1.96
CA THR A 143 4.53 -10.77 2.66
C THR A 143 4.76 -9.61 3.62
N LEU A 144 5.86 -9.65 4.38
CA LEU A 144 6.25 -8.56 5.28
C LEU A 144 6.53 -7.26 4.52
N TRP A 145 7.17 -7.36 3.35
CA TRP A 145 7.37 -6.22 2.47
C TRP A 145 6.04 -5.63 1.99
N GLY A 146 5.10 -6.47 1.55
CA GLY A 146 3.77 -6.03 1.13
C GLY A 146 2.97 -5.31 2.22
N ILE A 147 3.03 -5.82 3.45
CA ILE A 147 2.47 -5.15 4.65
C ILE A 147 3.13 -3.79 4.87
N THR A 148 4.46 -3.74 4.78
CA THR A 148 5.23 -2.51 5.00
C THR A 148 4.91 -1.47 3.94
N MET A 149 4.93 -1.84 2.67
CA MET A 149 4.65 -0.97 1.54
C MET A 149 3.24 -0.37 1.65
N THR A 150 2.22 -1.21 1.81
CA THR A 150 0.83 -0.75 1.94
C THR A 150 0.63 0.15 3.15
N SER A 151 1.29 -0.13 4.29
CA SER A 151 1.23 0.69 5.50
C SER A 151 1.90 2.06 5.31
N VAL A 152 3.13 2.10 4.81
CA VAL A 152 3.89 3.33 4.57
C VAL A 152 3.16 4.23 3.56
N THR A 153 2.73 3.67 2.43
CA THR A 153 1.95 4.42 1.43
C THR A 153 0.68 4.99 2.03
N SER A 154 -0.07 4.19 2.80
CA SER A 154 -1.33 4.64 3.41
C SER A 154 -1.14 5.76 4.42
N ILE A 155 -0.09 5.69 5.27
CA ILE A 155 0.21 6.72 6.26
C ILE A 155 0.55 8.05 5.57
N ILE A 156 1.45 8.03 4.59
CA ILE A 156 1.90 9.23 3.88
C ILE A 156 0.72 9.87 3.14
N VAL A 157 -0.03 9.09 2.36
CA VAL A 157 -1.14 9.61 1.56
C VAL A 157 -2.28 10.11 2.46
N PHE A 158 -2.56 9.43 3.57
CA PHE A 158 -3.53 9.91 4.54
C PHE A 158 -3.10 11.23 5.19
N TYR A 159 -1.83 11.36 5.58
CA TYR A 159 -1.27 12.62 6.08
C TYR A 159 -1.46 13.76 5.07
N LEU A 160 -1.09 13.54 3.79
CA LEU A 160 -1.25 14.54 2.74
C LEU A 160 -2.73 14.89 2.49
N SER A 161 -3.63 13.91 2.61
CA SER A 161 -5.08 14.12 2.44
C SER A 161 -5.67 14.94 3.59
N VAL A 162 -5.33 14.62 4.85
CA VAL A 162 -5.87 15.34 6.01
C VAL A 162 -5.38 16.78 6.09
N ASN A 163 -4.20 17.07 5.53
CA ASN A 163 -3.69 18.45 5.43
C ASN A 163 -4.13 19.15 4.13
N SER A 164 -5.18 18.65 3.48
CA SER A 164 -5.87 19.24 2.31
C SER A 164 -5.03 19.42 1.05
N ILE A 165 -3.89 18.73 0.92
CA ILE A 165 -3.08 18.75 -0.30
C ILE A 165 -3.73 17.89 -1.40
N LEU A 166 -4.43 16.82 -0.99
CA LEU A 166 -4.96 15.76 -1.87
C LEU A 166 -6.49 15.59 -1.83
N VAL A 167 -7.20 16.52 -1.17
CA VAL A 167 -8.67 16.53 -1.07
C VAL A 167 -9.26 17.20 -2.28
#